data_AF-A0A938VSX9-F1
#
_entry.id   AF-A0A938VSX9-F1
#
_cell.length_a   1.000
_cell.length_b   1.000
_cell.length_c   1.000
_cell.angle_alpha   90.00
_cell.angle_beta   90.00
_cell.angle_gamma   90.00
#
_symmetry.space_group_name_H-M   'P 1'
#
loop_
_entity.id
_entity.type
_entity.pdbx_description
1 polymer ?
#
loop_
_entity_poly.entity_id
_entity_poly.type
_entity_poly.pdbx_seq_one_letter_code
_entity_poly.pdbx_strand_id
1 'polypeptide(L)'
;MADYPPAALRLVAALRKLPGVGPRSAERLALHLLSAPTGASEDLAHAVREAKAQIKPCPECGFFSEGGLCEICRDPTRDSTLLCVVEHAPDVLSFERSGVFKGRYHVLG
;
A
#
# COMPACT_ATOMS: atom_id res chain seq x y z
N MET A 1 23.06 -27.35 16.79
CA MET A 1 21.81 -27.16 16.03
C MET A 1 22.12 -26.18 14.93
N ALA A 2 21.94 -26.54 13.67
CA ALA A 2 22.14 -25.59 12.57
C ALA A 2 20.92 -24.65 12.54
N ASP A 3 21.18 -23.35 12.44
CA ASP A 3 20.15 -22.31 12.32
C ASP A 3 20.49 -21.44 11.11
N TYR A 4 19.53 -20.63 10.66
CA TYR A 4 19.76 -19.73 9.53
C TYR A 4 20.80 -18.66 9.85
N PRO A 5 21.58 -18.22 8.85
CA PRO A 5 22.49 -17.09 9.02
C PRO A 5 21.76 -15.83 9.52
N PRO A 6 22.43 -14.95 10.28
CA PRO A 6 21.80 -13.74 10.84
C PRO A 6 21.10 -12.84 9.81
N ALA A 7 21.59 -12.81 8.56
CA ALA A 7 20.95 -12.05 7.48
C ALA A 7 19.55 -12.57 7.12
N ALA A 8 19.37 -13.90 7.05
CA ALA A 8 18.08 -14.51 6.77
C ALA A 8 17.10 -14.30 7.94
N LEU A 9 17.57 -14.43 9.18
CA LEU A 9 16.76 -14.16 10.37
C LEU A 9 16.24 -12.71 10.43
N ARG A 10 17.05 -11.74 10.01
CA ARG A 10 16.61 -10.32 9.88
C ARG A 10 15.49 -10.15 8.87
N LEU A 11 15.56 -10.84 7.72
CA LEU A 11 14.51 -10.79 6.71
C LEU A 11 13.20 -11.42 7.23
N VAL A 12 13.28 -12.59 7.87
CA VAL A 12 12.11 -13.24 8.51
C VAL A 12 11.48 -12.31 9.55
N ALA A 13 12.30 -11.70 10.41
CA ALA A 13 11.82 -10.78 11.43
C ALA A 13 11.16 -9.51 10.83
N ALA A 14 11.67 -9.00 9.72
CA ALA A 14 11.08 -7.87 9.01
C ALA A 14 9.71 -8.24 8.41
N LEU A 15 9.61 -9.38 7.72
CA LEU A 15 8.37 -9.85 7.08
C LEU A 15 7.28 -10.17 8.10
N ARG A 16 7.65 -10.67 9.29
CA ARG A 16 6.71 -10.95 10.39
C ARG A 16 6.01 -9.69 10.94
N LYS A 17 6.54 -8.50 10.70
CA LYS A 17 5.89 -7.24 11.11
C LYS A 17 4.71 -6.87 10.22
N LEU A 18 4.53 -7.53 9.08
CA LEU A 18 3.44 -7.24 8.16
C LEU A 18 2.12 -7.84 8.70
N PRO A 19 1.00 -7.12 8.55
CA PRO A 19 -0.31 -7.63 8.97
C PRO A 19 -0.64 -8.93 8.22
N GLY A 20 -1.12 -9.94 8.95
CA GLY A 20 -1.47 -11.25 8.39
C GLY A 20 -0.29 -12.20 8.14
N VAL A 21 0.96 -11.79 8.43
CA VAL A 21 2.14 -12.64 8.21
C VAL A 21 2.63 -13.29 9.52
N GLY A 22 2.24 -14.54 9.73
CA GLY A 22 2.72 -15.37 10.85
C GLY A 22 4.17 -15.87 10.68
N PRO A 23 4.76 -16.48 11.72
CA PRO A 23 6.17 -16.91 11.71
C PRO A 23 6.50 -17.90 10.57
N ARG A 24 5.66 -18.92 10.36
CA ARG A 24 5.83 -19.89 9.26
C ARG A 24 5.72 -19.23 7.88
N SER A 25 4.79 -18.28 7.73
CA SER A 25 4.61 -17.54 6.47
C SER A 25 5.80 -16.63 6.19
N ALA A 26 6.31 -15.93 7.21
CA ALA A 26 7.48 -15.07 7.10
C ALA A 26 8.74 -15.85 6.68
N GLU A 27 8.96 -17.01 7.28
CA GLU A 27 10.07 -17.90 6.89
C GLU A 27 9.95 -18.35 5.44
N ARG A 28 8.77 -18.83 5.03
CA ARG A 28 8.52 -19.25 3.64
C ARG A 28 8.75 -18.11 2.63
N LEU A 29 8.29 -16.90 2.95
CA LEU A 29 8.50 -15.72 2.11
C LEU A 29 9.99 -15.34 2.04
N ALA A 30 10.70 -15.37 3.16
CA ALA A 30 12.13 -15.07 3.20
C ALA A 30 12.94 -16.04 2.33
N LEU A 31 12.68 -17.35 2.45
CA LEU A 31 13.35 -18.37 1.65
C LEU A 31 13.03 -18.23 0.16
N HIS A 32 11.79 -17.88 -0.17
CA HIS A 32 11.41 -17.59 -1.56
C HIS A 32 12.21 -16.42 -2.13
N LEU A 33 12.30 -15.30 -1.41
CA LEU A 33 13.08 -14.12 -1.84
C LEU A 33 14.58 -14.40 -1.94
N LEU A 34 15.13 -15.22 -1.04
CA LEU A 34 16.54 -15.62 -1.09
C LEU A 34 16.87 -16.57 -2.23
N SER A 35 15.89 -17.35 -2.70
CA SER A 35 16.04 -18.33 -3.78
C SER A 35 15.57 -17.81 -5.14
N ALA A 36 14.97 -16.62 -5.18
CA ALA A 36 14.42 -16.03 -6.39
C ALA A 36 15.55 -15.66 -7.39
N PRO A 37 15.24 -15.63 -8.70
CA PRO A 37 16.19 -15.18 -9.71
C PRO A 37 16.77 -13.80 -9.39
N THR A 38 18.00 -13.57 -9.84
CA THR A 38 18.70 -12.30 -9.71
C THR A 38 17.82 -11.16 -10.24
N GLY A 39 17.39 -10.24 -9.36
CA GLY A 39 16.54 -9.10 -9.71
C GLY A 39 15.22 -9.04 -8.94
N ALA A 40 14.50 -10.15 -8.77
CA ALA A 40 13.14 -10.12 -8.21
C ALA A 40 13.07 -9.52 -6.78
N SER A 41 14.05 -9.84 -5.94
CA SER A 41 14.16 -9.28 -4.59
C SER A 41 14.54 -7.80 -4.60
N GLU A 42 15.33 -7.35 -5.59
CA GLU A 42 15.67 -5.93 -5.75
C GLU A 42 14.48 -5.13 -6.28
N ASP A 43 13.73 -5.69 -7.23
CA ASP A 43 12.51 -5.07 -7.78
C ASP A 43 11.47 -4.86 -6.68
N LEU A 44 11.25 -5.86 -5.83
CA LEU A 44 10.35 -5.73 -4.68
C LEU A 44 10.85 -4.65 -3.71
N ALA A 45 12.15 -4.64 -3.40
CA ALA A 45 12.73 -3.65 -2.51
C ALA A 45 12.59 -2.23 -3.11
N HIS A 46 12.77 -2.07 -4.42
CA HIS A 46 12.58 -0.82 -5.14
C HIS A 46 11.12 -0.37 -5.07
N ALA A 47 10.17 -1.23 -5.42
CA ALA A 47 8.75 -0.91 -5.42
C ALA A 47 8.26 -0.44 -4.05
N VAL A 48 8.70 -1.10 -2.96
CA VAL A 48 8.36 -0.69 -1.59
C VAL A 48 8.94 0.70 -1.26
N ARG A 49 10.20 0.96 -1.62
CA ARG A 49 10.85 2.26 -1.37
C ARG A 49 10.17 3.37 -2.15
N GLU A 50 9.91 3.13 -3.44
CA GLU A 50 9.30 4.09 -4.35
C GLU A 50 7.88 4.45 -3.92
N ALA A 51 7.03 3.45 -3.65
CA ALA A 51 5.67 3.67 -3.19
C ALA A 51 5.65 4.50 -1.89
N LYS A 52 6.55 4.21 -0.94
CA LYS A 52 6.63 4.96 0.32
C LYS A 52 7.10 6.41 0.11
N ALA A 53 7.97 6.64 -0.87
CA ALA A 53 8.49 7.97 -1.18
C ALA A 53 7.45 8.84 -1.91
N GLN A 54 6.80 8.28 -2.93
CA GLN A 54 5.94 9.02 -3.86
C GLN A 54 4.51 9.17 -3.38
N ILE A 55 3.93 8.16 -2.72
CA ILE A 55 2.54 8.22 -2.26
C ILE A 55 2.42 9.18 -1.07
N LYS A 56 1.61 10.21 -1.24
CA LYS A 56 1.24 11.21 -0.23
C LYS A 56 -0.29 11.32 -0.12
N PRO A 57 -0.81 11.79 1.02
CA PRO A 57 -2.22 12.17 1.10
C PRO A 57 -2.51 13.34 0.15
N CYS A 58 -3.63 13.26 -0.55
CA CYS A 58 -4.18 14.36 -1.34
C CYS A 58 -4.47 15.54 -0.41
N PRO A 59 -4.03 16.77 -0.76
CA PRO A 59 -4.24 17.94 0.10
C PRO A 59 -5.71 18.36 0.21
N GLU A 60 -6.59 17.92 -0.70
CA GLU A 60 -8.03 18.23 -0.65
C GLU A 60 -8.85 17.19 0.13
N CYS A 61 -8.56 15.90 -0.07
CA CYS A 61 -9.44 14.82 0.39
C CYS A 61 -8.77 13.76 1.25
N GLY A 62 -7.45 13.79 1.43
CA GLY A 62 -6.72 12.80 2.23
C GLY A 62 -6.56 11.41 1.59
N PHE A 63 -7.12 11.14 0.40
CA PHE A 63 -6.88 9.90 -0.35
C PHE A 63 -5.45 9.81 -0.91
N PHE A 64 -5.01 8.65 -1.39
CA PHE A 64 -3.66 8.48 -1.96
C PHE A 64 -3.45 9.32 -3.24
N SER A 65 -2.27 9.92 -3.37
CA SER A 65 -1.86 10.76 -4.49
C SER A 65 -0.34 10.70 -4.72
N GLU A 66 0.11 10.90 -5.96
CA GLU A 66 1.52 10.98 -6.36
C GLU A 66 1.96 12.44 -6.57
N GLY A 67 1.94 13.24 -5.49
CA GLY A 67 2.44 14.62 -5.54
C GLY A 67 1.46 15.64 -6.13
N GLY A 68 0.28 15.75 -5.52
CA GLY A 68 -0.72 16.77 -5.86
C GLY A 68 -2.13 16.31 -5.53
N LEU A 69 -3.09 16.70 -6.36
CA LEU A 69 -4.47 16.20 -6.27
C LEU A 69 -4.55 14.75 -6.73
N CYS A 70 -5.33 13.93 -6.02
CA CYS A 70 -5.63 12.56 -6.46
C CYS A 70 -6.50 12.57 -7.73
N GLU A 71 -6.60 11.42 -8.41
CA GLU A 71 -7.39 11.29 -9.64
C GLU A 71 -8.85 11.70 -9.46
N ILE A 72 -9.45 11.40 -8.31
CA ILE A 72 -10.84 11.74 -8.00
C ILE A 72 -11.02 13.27 -7.88
N CYS A 73 -10.12 13.96 -7.19
CA CYS A 73 -10.21 15.42 -7.03
C CYS A 73 -9.98 16.18 -8.34
N ARG A 74 -9.13 15.61 -9.23
CA ARG A 74 -8.82 16.18 -10.55
C ARG A 74 -9.94 15.96 -11.57
N ASP A 75 -10.81 14.99 -11.36
CA ASP A 75 -11.88 14.64 -12.28
C ASP A 75 -12.99 15.71 -12.28
N PRO A 76 -13.17 16.47 -13.38
CA PRO A 76 -14.19 17.51 -13.45
C PRO A 76 -15.62 16.95 -13.63
N THR A 77 -15.76 15.65 -13.91
CA THR A 77 -17.08 15.00 -14.07
C THR A 77 -17.74 14.66 -12.74
N ARG A 78 -17.02 14.83 -11.63
CA ARG A 78 -17.50 14.56 -10.28
C ARG A 78 -18.41 15.67 -9.76
N ASP A 79 -19.49 15.27 -9.09
CA ASP A 79 -20.42 16.19 -8.44
C ASP A 79 -19.76 16.84 -7.22
N SER A 80 -19.51 18.15 -7.28
CA SER A 80 -18.90 18.93 -6.20
C SER A 80 -19.86 19.25 -5.06
N THR A 81 -21.16 18.98 -5.21
CA THR A 81 -22.17 19.20 -4.17
C THR A 81 -22.32 18.02 -3.22
N LEU A 82 -21.77 16.85 -3.59
CA LEU A 82 -21.83 15.62 -2.81
C LEU A 82 -20.45 15.26 -2.26
N LEU A 83 -20.38 15.07 -0.93
CA LEU A 83 -19.17 14.68 -0.23
C LEU A 83 -19.41 13.41 0.61
N CYS A 84 -18.67 12.35 0.32
CA CYS A 84 -18.65 11.12 1.12
C CYS A 84 -17.46 11.13 2.08
N VAL A 85 -17.74 11.17 3.37
CA VAL A 85 -16.71 11.12 4.42
C VAL A 85 -16.43 9.67 4.78
N VAL A 86 -15.16 9.28 4.79
CA VAL A 86 -14.71 7.94 5.14
C VAL A 86 -13.62 7.99 6.22
N GLU A 87 -13.49 6.90 6.98
CA GLU A 87 -12.50 6.81 8.05
C GLU A 87 -11.09 6.66 7.47
N HIS A 88 -10.89 5.68 6.57
CA HIS A 88 -9.58 5.40 6.02
C HIS A 88 -9.54 5.49 4.48
N ALA A 89 -8.36 5.82 3.94
CA ALA A 89 -8.16 5.94 2.49
C ALA A 89 -8.59 4.69 1.69
N PRO A 90 -8.35 3.43 2.14
CA PRO A 90 -8.82 2.25 1.43
C PRO A 90 -10.34 2.15 1.25
N ASP A 91 -11.14 2.80 2.11
CA ASP A 91 -12.60 2.77 2.03
C ASP A 91 -13.10 3.47 0.76
N VAL A 92 -12.39 4.52 0.32
CA VAL A 92 -12.65 5.21 -0.95
C VAL A 92 -12.66 4.21 -2.11
N LEU A 93 -11.69 3.28 -2.15
CA LEU A 93 -11.59 2.27 -3.20
C LEU A 93 -12.77 1.30 -3.20
N SER A 94 -13.31 0.99 -2.03
CA SER A 94 -14.49 0.12 -1.90
C SER A 94 -15.72 0.77 -2.54
N PHE A 95 -15.92 2.08 -2.33
CA PHE A 95 -17.00 2.81 -2.99
C PHE A 95 -16.76 2.98 -4.49
N GLU A 96 -15.55 3.34 -4.90
CA GLU A 96 -15.22 3.52 -6.33
C GLU A 96 -15.43 2.24 -7.15
N ARG A 97 -15.07 1.08 -6.60
CA ARG A 97 -15.30 -0.23 -7.24
C ARG A 97 -16.77 -0.53 -7.50
N SER A 98 -17.69 0.03 -6.72
CA SER A 98 -19.13 -0.13 -6.95
C SER A 98 -19.62 0.68 -8.15
N GLY A 99 -18.92 1.78 -8.51
CA GLY A 99 -19.30 2.70 -9.57
C GLY A 99 -20.56 3.53 -9.29
N VAL A 100 -21.20 3.37 -8.12
CA VAL A 100 -22.49 3.99 -7.78
C VAL A 100 -22.33 5.44 -7.34
N PHE A 101 -21.23 5.78 -6.68
CA PHE A 101 -21.00 7.12 -6.17
C PHE A 101 -20.23 7.98 -7.16
N LYS A 102 -20.74 9.19 -7.45
CA LYS A 102 -20.16 10.15 -8.41
C LYS A 102 -19.75 11.48 -7.77
N GLY A 103 -19.87 11.61 -6.44
CA GLY A 103 -19.42 12.79 -5.70
C GLY A 103 -17.92 12.76 -5.39
N ARG A 104 -17.50 13.64 -4.48
CA ARG A 104 -16.14 13.71 -3.94
C ARG A 104 -16.03 12.98 -2.59
N TYR A 105 -14.81 12.73 -2.14
CA TYR A 105 -14.54 12.09 -0.85
C TYR A 105 -13.79 13.01 0.11
N HIS A 106 -13.84 12.68 1.39
CA HIS A 106 -12.94 13.20 2.41
C HIS A 106 -12.55 12.07 3.38
N VAL A 107 -11.25 11.84 3.53
CA VAL A 107 -10.67 10.83 4.42
C VAL A 107 -10.27 11.51 5.71
N LEU A 108 -10.79 11.00 6.84
CA LEU A 108 -10.53 11.59 8.16
C LEU A 108 -9.11 11.29 8.67
N GLY A 109 -8.59 10.10 8.37
CA GLY A 109 -7.25 9.67 8.80
C GLY A 109 -7.29 8.81 10.06
#